data_AF-A0A4Q5RBK7-F1
#
_entry.id   AF-A0A4Q5RBK7-F1
#
_cell.length_a   1.000
_cell.length_b   1.000
_cell.length_c   1.000
_cell.angle_alpha   90.00
_cell.angle_beta   90.00
_cell.angle_gamma   90.00
#
_symmetry.space_group_name_H-M   'P 1'
#
loop_
_entity.id
_entity.type
_entity.pdbx_description
1 polymer ?
#
loop_
_entity_poly.entity_id
_entity_poly.type
_entity_poly.pdbx_seq_one_letter_code
_entity_poly.pdbx_strand_id
1 'polypeptide(L)'
;IGMVASSATELQATAQTLTATATETAGQSTTVAAAAEEAGTNVNTVAAAAEELGSSVAEIGRQVGGSAELAHLAVREADQTGARVQELSAAVSRIGAVVGLISDIAGQTNLLALNATIEAARAGAAGKGFAVVASEVKALAEQTARATSEISGQIARIQTSTGQAVASIDGMTGRIRQINDVATSIAAAVEEQGAATQEIVRNVGQAAMGTAEVTSNISGVAGAAEETGAAAAQVLGAASELSRQSETLATEVGRFLATVRAA
;
A
#
# COMPACT_ATOMS: atom_id res chain seq x y z
N ILE A 1 42.79 -0.94 72.45
CA ILE A 1 41.79 0.15 72.54
C ILE A 1 41.87 1.07 71.32
N GLY A 2 43.02 1.71 71.04
CA GLY A 2 43.18 2.58 69.87
C GLY A 2 42.84 1.93 68.51
N MET A 3 43.25 0.68 68.26
CA MET A 3 42.88 -0.01 67.02
C MET A 3 41.38 -0.29 66.89
N VAL A 4 40.69 -0.59 68.00
CA VAL A 4 39.24 -0.88 67.98
C VAL A 4 38.43 0.38 67.68
N ALA A 5 38.80 1.51 68.29
CA ALA A 5 38.20 2.81 67.99
C ALA A 5 38.41 3.20 66.51
N SER A 6 39.63 3.02 65.99
CA SER A 6 39.94 3.28 64.57
C SER A 6 39.09 2.42 63.62
N SER A 7 39.00 1.10 63.87
CA SER A 7 38.18 0.21 63.05
C SER A 7 36.69 0.53 63.15
N ALA A 8 36.21 0.99 64.31
CA ALA A 8 34.82 1.45 64.47
C ALA A 8 34.53 2.70 63.63
N THR A 9 35.44 3.67 63.59
CA THR A 9 35.31 4.85 62.72
C THR A 9 35.30 4.47 61.23
N GLU A 10 36.15 3.51 60.83
CA GLU A 10 36.22 3.03 59.46
C GLU A 10 34.94 2.28 59.04
N LEU A 11 34.36 1.48 59.95
CA LEU A 11 33.06 0.84 59.75
C LEU A 11 31.91 1.87 59.67
N GLN A 12 31.92 2.93 60.48
CA GLN A 12 30.94 4.01 60.37
C GLN A 12 31.00 4.68 58.99
N ALA A 13 32.19 5.05 58.53
CA ALA A 13 32.38 5.67 57.23
C ALA A 13 31.88 4.75 56.09
N THR A 14 32.26 3.47 56.15
CA THR A 14 31.83 2.47 55.16
C THR A 14 30.32 2.30 55.14
N ALA A 15 29.69 2.22 56.32
CA ALA A 15 28.24 2.09 56.45
C ALA A 15 27.51 3.32 55.89
N GLN A 16 28.00 4.53 56.15
CA GLN A 16 27.43 5.75 55.57
C GLN A 16 27.52 5.77 54.04
N THR A 17 28.66 5.35 53.48
CA THR A 17 28.82 5.21 52.03
C THR A 17 27.84 4.17 51.46
N LEU A 18 27.71 3.01 52.09
CA LEU A 18 26.76 1.97 51.66
C LEU A 18 25.31 2.48 51.70
N THR A 19 24.89 3.20 52.74
CA THR A 19 23.56 3.82 52.80
C THR A 19 23.34 4.83 51.68
N ALA A 20 24.34 5.67 51.38
CA ALA A 20 24.25 6.63 50.28
C ALA A 20 24.10 5.94 48.92
N THR A 21 24.95 4.95 48.64
CA THR A 21 24.90 4.18 47.38
C THR A 21 23.60 3.38 47.25
N ALA A 22 23.11 2.78 48.33
CA ALA A 22 21.82 2.09 48.36
C ALA A 22 20.65 3.05 48.02
N THR A 23 20.64 4.24 48.64
CA THR A 23 19.61 5.27 48.38
C THR A 23 19.64 5.73 46.92
N GLU A 24 20.83 5.97 46.38
CA GLU A 24 21.02 6.34 44.97
C GLU A 24 20.53 5.24 44.03
N THR A 25 20.90 3.98 44.32
CA THR A 25 20.49 2.81 43.51
C THR A 25 18.98 2.62 43.51
N ALA A 26 18.30 2.79 44.65
CA ALA A 26 16.85 2.73 44.74
C ALA A 26 16.17 3.86 43.94
N GLY A 27 16.73 5.08 43.99
CA GLY A 27 16.24 6.22 43.20
C GLY A 27 16.41 6.00 41.69
N GLN A 28 17.57 5.52 41.26
CA GLN A 28 17.82 5.16 39.85
C GLN A 28 16.90 4.03 39.39
N SER A 29 16.66 3.02 40.25
CA SER A 29 15.75 1.90 39.96
C SER A 29 14.32 2.39 39.71
N THR A 30 13.85 3.37 40.48
CA THR A 30 12.53 3.99 40.26
C THR A 30 12.45 4.71 38.90
N THR A 31 13.53 5.39 38.51
CA THR A 31 13.58 6.10 37.22
C THR A 31 13.58 5.12 36.04
N VAL A 32 14.32 4.02 36.16
CA VAL A 32 14.34 2.95 35.15
C VAL A 32 12.98 2.25 35.06
N ALA A 33 12.30 2.01 36.18
CA ALA A 33 10.94 1.44 36.18
C ALA A 33 9.95 2.33 35.43
N ALA A 34 9.96 3.63 35.68
CA ALA A 34 9.10 4.59 34.99
C ALA A 34 9.37 4.61 33.47
N ALA A 35 10.65 4.60 33.06
CA ALA A 35 11.02 4.53 31.64
C ALA A 35 10.57 3.21 30.98
N ALA A 36 10.63 2.10 31.70
CA ALA A 36 10.16 0.80 31.20
C ALA A 36 8.63 0.76 31.04
N GLU A 37 7.86 1.36 31.95
CA GLU A 37 6.40 1.50 31.84
C GLU A 37 6.00 2.39 30.64
N GLU A 38 6.71 3.50 30.43
CA GLU A 38 6.52 4.37 29.26
C GLU A 38 6.82 3.60 27.97
N ALA A 39 7.94 2.87 27.92
CA ALA A 39 8.28 2.02 26.78
C ALA A 39 7.19 0.97 26.51
N GLY A 40 6.64 0.32 27.55
CA GLY A 40 5.53 -0.63 27.41
C GLY A 40 4.28 0.01 26.82
N THR A 41 3.96 1.24 27.22
CA THR A 41 2.83 2.01 26.66
C THR A 41 3.05 2.33 25.18
N ASN A 42 4.27 2.73 24.81
CA ASN A 42 4.62 2.99 23.41
C ASN A 42 4.53 1.72 22.56
N VAL A 43 5.00 0.59 23.08
CA VAL A 43 4.90 -0.72 22.41
C VAL A 43 3.44 -1.09 22.16
N ASN A 44 2.53 -0.88 23.13
CA ASN A 44 1.09 -1.12 22.94
C ASN A 44 0.49 -0.23 21.85
N THR A 45 0.94 1.02 21.74
CA THR A 45 0.49 1.94 20.69
C THR A 45 0.96 1.47 19.31
N VAL A 46 2.21 1.00 19.20
CA VAL A 46 2.74 0.41 17.96
C VAL A 46 1.99 -0.88 17.61
N ALA A 47 1.60 -1.69 18.60
CA ALA A 47 0.79 -2.90 18.38
C ALA A 47 -0.54 -2.56 17.72
N ALA A 48 -1.27 -1.59 18.29
CA ALA A 48 -2.56 -1.15 17.74
C ALA A 48 -2.42 -0.61 16.30
N ALA A 49 -1.39 0.20 16.04
CA ALA A 49 -1.10 0.70 14.70
C ALA A 49 -0.76 -0.43 13.71
N ALA A 50 -0.03 -1.45 14.14
CA ALA A 50 0.31 -2.60 13.31
C ALA A 50 -0.93 -3.47 13.00
N GLU A 51 -1.86 -3.64 13.95
CA GLU A 51 -3.15 -4.31 13.70
C GLU A 51 -4.01 -3.54 12.70
N GLU A 52 -4.09 -2.21 12.84
CA GLU A 52 -4.81 -1.34 11.89
C GLU A 52 -4.20 -1.41 10.49
N LEU A 53 -2.86 -1.37 10.39
CA LEU A 53 -2.15 -1.58 9.13
C LEU A 53 -2.46 -2.96 8.52
N GLY A 54 -2.50 -4.01 9.33
CA GLY A 54 -2.85 -5.35 8.87
C GLY A 54 -4.26 -5.42 8.25
N SER A 55 -5.23 -4.76 8.89
CA SER A 55 -6.60 -4.63 8.36
C SER A 55 -6.62 -3.86 7.03
N SER A 56 -5.89 -2.74 6.96
CA SER A 56 -5.78 -1.90 5.75
C SER A 56 -5.15 -2.67 4.58
N VAL A 57 -4.04 -3.38 4.82
CA VAL A 57 -3.38 -4.21 3.81
C VAL A 57 -4.31 -5.31 3.29
N ALA A 58 -5.08 -5.96 4.18
CA ALA A 58 -6.04 -6.98 3.77
C ALA A 58 -7.19 -6.41 2.91
N GLU A 59 -7.66 -5.20 3.21
CA GLU A 59 -8.67 -4.51 2.40
C GLU A 59 -8.11 -4.10 1.03
N ILE A 60 -6.89 -3.55 0.98
CA ILE A 60 -6.22 -3.24 -0.28
C ILE A 60 -6.08 -4.49 -1.14
N GLY A 61 -5.69 -5.62 -0.53
CA GLY A 61 -5.62 -6.92 -1.24
C GLY A 61 -6.94 -7.34 -1.87
N ARG A 62 -8.06 -7.21 -1.13
CA ARG A 62 -9.40 -7.47 -1.69
C ARG A 62 -9.74 -6.54 -2.85
N GLN A 63 -9.48 -5.24 -2.72
CA GLN A 63 -9.78 -4.25 -3.75
C GLN A 63 -8.95 -4.45 -5.02
N VAL A 64 -7.68 -4.83 -4.87
CA VAL A 64 -6.79 -5.14 -5.98
C VAL A 64 -7.25 -6.39 -6.71
N GLY A 65 -7.64 -7.45 -5.98
CA GLY A 65 -8.24 -8.65 -6.56
C GLY A 65 -9.50 -8.34 -7.36
N GLY A 66 -10.42 -7.54 -6.80
CA GLY A 66 -11.62 -7.09 -7.52
C GLY A 66 -11.30 -6.23 -8.75
N SER A 67 -10.26 -5.41 -8.71
CA SER A 67 -9.82 -4.60 -9.85
C SER A 67 -9.28 -5.46 -10.99
N ALA A 68 -8.55 -6.53 -10.69
CA ALA A 68 -8.08 -7.49 -11.68
C ALA A 68 -9.25 -8.22 -12.38
N GLU A 69 -10.27 -8.62 -11.60
CA GLU A 69 -11.48 -9.24 -12.16
C GLU A 69 -12.24 -8.29 -13.09
N LEU A 70 -12.39 -7.02 -12.70
CA LEU A 70 -13.00 -5.98 -13.53
C LEU A 70 -12.21 -5.74 -14.82
N ALA A 71 -10.88 -5.72 -14.75
CA ALA A 71 -10.03 -5.60 -15.94
C ALA A 71 -10.25 -6.79 -16.89
N HIS A 72 -10.31 -8.02 -16.38
CA HIS A 72 -10.61 -9.20 -17.20
C HIS A 72 -12.00 -9.17 -17.85
N LEU A 73 -13.02 -8.68 -17.13
CA LEU A 73 -14.35 -8.46 -17.70
C LEU A 73 -14.31 -7.43 -18.83
N ALA A 74 -13.65 -6.30 -18.61
CA ALA A 74 -13.53 -5.24 -19.60
C ALA A 74 -12.79 -5.68 -20.88
N VAL A 75 -11.74 -6.52 -20.77
CA VAL A 75 -11.09 -7.13 -21.95
C VAL A 75 -12.08 -7.97 -22.75
N ARG A 76 -12.87 -8.83 -22.09
CA ARG A 76 -13.86 -9.67 -22.78
C ARG A 76 -14.93 -8.84 -23.49
N GLU A 77 -15.41 -7.77 -22.86
CA GLU A 77 -16.39 -6.86 -23.46
C GLU A 77 -15.80 -6.09 -24.65
N ALA A 78 -14.54 -5.65 -24.55
CA ALA A 78 -13.83 -5.00 -25.64
C ALA A 78 -13.63 -5.95 -26.84
N ASP A 79 -13.23 -7.21 -26.59
CA ASP A 79 -13.07 -8.23 -27.64
C ASP A 79 -14.41 -8.53 -28.35
N GLN A 80 -15.50 -8.66 -27.59
CA GLN A 80 -16.84 -8.83 -28.17
C GLN A 80 -17.27 -7.62 -29.01
N THR A 81 -16.99 -6.42 -28.54
CA THR A 81 -17.30 -5.19 -29.28
C THR A 81 -16.47 -5.10 -30.56
N GLY A 82 -15.18 -5.45 -30.50
CA GLY A 82 -14.29 -5.53 -31.65
C GLY A 82 -14.82 -6.48 -32.72
N ALA A 83 -15.25 -7.69 -32.32
CA ALA A 83 -15.86 -8.66 -33.23
C ALA A 83 -17.11 -8.12 -33.93
N ARG A 84 -18.02 -7.46 -33.20
CA ARG A 84 -19.23 -6.86 -33.78
C ARG A 84 -18.91 -5.73 -34.77
N VAL A 85 -17.89 -4.91 -34.50
CA VAL A 85 -17.47 -3.84 -35.42
C VAL A 85 -16.82 -4.44 -36.67
N GLN A 86 -16.08 -5.54 -36.55
CA GLN A 86 -15.53 -6.27 -37.70
C GLN A 86 -16.64 -6.86 -38.58
N GLU A 87 -17.68 -7.46 -37.99
CA GLU A 87 -18.87 -7.94 -38.71
C GLU A 87 -19.57 -6.80 -39.45
N LEU A 88 -19.72 -5.64 -38.80
CA LEU A 88 -20.28 -4.43 -39.43
C LEU A 88 -19.43 -3.97 -40.61
N SER A 89 -18.11 -3.93 -40.46
CA SER A 89 -17.18 -3.56 -41.54
C SER A 89 -17.32 -4.49 -42.75
N ALA A 90 -17.41 -5.80 -42.51
CA ALA A 90 -17.65 -6.79 -43.56
C ALA A 90 -19.00 -6.60 -44.26
N ALA A 91 -20.07 -6.31 -43.51
CA ALA A 91 -21.39 -6.02 -44.06
C ALA A 91 -21.38 -4.75 -44.94
N VAL A 92 -20.75 -3.68 -44.46
CA VAL A 92 -20.60 -2.43 -45.20
C VAL A 92 -19.79 -2.63 -46.49
N SER A 93 -18.74 -3.46 -46.46
CA SER A 93 -17.97 -3.82 -47.66
C SER A 93 -18.83 -4.55 -48.70
N ARG A 94 -19.73 -5.44 -48.28
CA ARG A 94 -20.67 -6.12 -49.19
C ARG A 94 -21.66 -5.14 -49.81
N ILE A 95 -22.18 -4.20 -49.03
CA ILE A 95 -23.05 -3.12 -49.55
C ILE A 95 -22.28 -2.29 -50.58
N GLY A 96 -21.01 -1.97 -50.32
CA GLY A 96 -20.14 -1.26 -51.26
C GLY A 96 -20.03 -1.98 -52.61
N ALA A 97 -19.83 -3.30 -52.60
CA ALA A 97 -19.78 -4.11 -53.81
C ALA A 97 -21.11 -4.09 -54.60
N VAL A 98 -22.25 -4.16 -53.89
CA VAL A 98 -23.58 -4.07 -54.52
C VAL A 98 -23.82 -2.69 -55.13
N VAL A 99 -23.44 -1.61 -54.44
CA VAL A 99 -23.58 -0.24 -54.94
C VAL A 99 -22.71 -0.01 -56.18
N GLY A 100 -21.49 -0.56 -56.20
CA GLY A 100 -20.63 -0.58 -57.38
C GLY A 100 -21.31 -1.23 -58.58
N LEU A 101 -21.88 -2.43 -58.39
CA LEU A 101 -22.63 -3.13 -59.45
C LEU A 101 -23.83 -2.31 -59.96
N ILE A 102 -24.57 -1.64 -59.07
CA ILE A 102 -25.69 -0.78 -59.48
C ILE A 102 -25.19 0.40 -60.31
N SER A 103 -24.03 0.98 -59.95
CA SER A 103 -23.40 2.06 -60.71
C SER A 103 -23.02 1.59 -62.13
N ASP A 104 -22.45 0.39 -62.25
CA ASP A 104 -22.11 -0.22 -63.54
C ASP A 104 -23.36 -0.48 -64.40
N ILE A 105 -24.44 -0.99 -63.80
CA ILE A 105 -25.73 -1.21 -64.47
C ILE A 105 -26.33 0.12 -64.94
N ALA A 106 -26.27 1.18 -64.13
CA ALA A 106 -26.72 2.51 -64.53
C ALA A 106 -25.90 3.05 -65.71
N GLY A 107 -24.58 2.86 -65.70
CA GLY A 107 -23.69 3.20 -66.83
C GLY A 107 -24.06 2.45 -68.12
N GLN A 108 -24.28 1.14 -68.05
CA GLN A 108 -24.74 0.33 -69.19
C GLN A 108 -26.12 0.77 -69.68
N THR A 109 -27.05 1.05 -68.77
CA THR A 109 -28.41 1.51 -69.09
C THR A 109 -28.37 2.86 -69.81
N ASN A 110 -27.50 3.77 -69.37
CA ASN A 110 -27.28 5.06 -70.03
C ASN A 110 -26.75 4.88 -71.46
N LEU A 111 -25.79 3.97 -71.67
CA LEU A 111 -25.27 3.65 -73.01
C LEU A 111 -26.34 3.02 -73.91
N LEU A 112 -27.15 2.11 -73.39
CA LEU A 112 -28.28 1.51 -74.11
C LEU A 112 -29.32 2.57 -74.50
N ALA A 113 -29.67 3.47 -73.58
CA ALA A 113 -30.60 4.56 -73.83
C ALA A 113 -30.06 5.56 -74.87
N LEU A 114 -28.76 5.82 -74.85
CA LEU A 114 -28.10 6.63 -75.88
C LEU A 114 -28.20 5.98 -77.26
N ASN A 115 -27.89 4.69 -77.37
CA ASN A 115 -28.02 3.93 -78.61
C ASN A 115 -29.47 3.93 -79.13
N ALA A 116 -30.45 3.75 -78.24
CA ALA A 116 -31.87 3.84 -78.58
C ALA A 116 -32.28 5.24 -79.07
N THR A 117 -31.72 6.31 -78.47
CA THR A 117 -31.95 7.69 -78.91
C THR A 117 -31.40 7.93 -80.32
N ILE A 118 -30.22 7.39 -80.62
CA ILE A 118 -29.60 7.46 -81.96
C ILE A 118 -30.48 6.74 -83.00
N GLU A 119 -30.93 5.52 -82.70
CA GLU A 119 -31.75 4.75 -83.65
C GLU A 119 -33.15 5.36 -83.83
N ALA A 120 -33.73 5.93 -82.77
CA ALA A 120 -34.99 6.67 -82.85
C ALA A 120 -34.87 7.92 -83.73
N ALA A 121 -33.75 8.65 -83.67
CA ALA A 121 -33.46 9.76 -84.57
C ALA A 121 -33.32 9.29 -86.03
N ARG A 122 -32.73 8.11 -86.25
CA ARG A 122 -32.57 7.49 -87.57
C ARG A 122 -33.90 7.08 -88.21
N ALA A 123 -34.87 6.66 -87.40
CA ALA A 123 -36.23 6.31 -87.83
C ALA A 123 -37.13 7.53 -88.16
N GLY A 124 -36.64 8.76 -87.95
CA GLY A 124 -37.36 9.99 -88.30
C GLY A 124 -38.70 10.15 -87.59
N ALA A 125 -39.77 10.44 -88.34
CA ALA A 125 -41.10 10.71 -87.76
C ALA A 125 -41.71 9.49 -87.03
N ALA A 126 -41.38 8.26 -87.46
CA ALA A 126 -41.86 7.03 -86.83
C ALA A 126 -41.20 6.73 -85.47
N GLY A 127 -40.02 7.30 -85.21
CA GLY A 127 -39.23 7.08 -83.99
C GLY A 127 -39.53 8.05 -82.83
N LYS A 128 -40.39 9.07 -83.02
CA LYS A 128 -40.61 10.14 -82.02
C LYS A 128 -41.04 9.62 -80.64
N GLY A 129 -41.95 8.64 -80.58
CA GLY A 129 -42.37 8.04 -79.32
C GLY A 129 -41.25 7.28 -78.61
N PHE A 130 -40.43 6.55 -79.38
CA PHE A 130 -39.23 5.85 -78.88
C PHE A 130 -38.16 6.82 -78.39
N ALA A 131 -37.97 7.96 -79.05
CA ALA A 131 -37.01 8.97 -78.64
C ALA A 131 -37.34 9.57 -77.26
N VAL A 132 -38.62 9.79 -76.95
CA VAL A 132 -39.06 10.27 -75.63
C VAL A 132 -38.75 9.24 -74.55
N VAL A 133 -39.10 7.96 -74.77
CA VAL A 133 -38.81 6.88 -73.82
C VAL A 133 -37.30 6.73 -73.61
N ALA A 134 -36.51 6.76 -74.68
CA ALA A 134 -35.05 6.66 -74.58
C ALA A 134 -34.43 7.82 -73.78
N SER A 135 -34.94 9.05 -73.96
CA SER A 135 -34.50 10.21 -73.16
C SER A 135 -34.87 10.07 -71.68
N GLU A 136 -36.05 9.55 -71.37
CA GLU A 136 -36.49 9.33 -69.98
C GLU A 136 -35.64 8.25 -69.29
N VAL A 137 -35.38 7.13 -69.97
CA VAL A 137 -34.49 6.06 -69.47
C VAL A 137 -33.08 6.58 -69.24
N LYS A 138 -32.57 7.44 -70.14
CA LYS A 138 -31.27 8.09 -69.99
C LYS A 138 -31.22 8.97 -68.73
N ALA A 139 -32.24 9.80 -68.51
CA ALA A 139 -32.33 10.67 -67.34
C ALA A 139 -32.39 9.88 -66.03
N LEU A 140 -33.18 8.79 -65.99
CA LEU A 140 -33.24 7.86 -64.85
C LEU A 140 -31.88 7.22 -64.59
N ALA A 141 -31.19 6.74 -65.63
CA ALA A 141 -29.87 6.12 -65.49
C ALA A 141 -28.84 7.10 -64.92
N GLU A 142 -28.82 8.35 -65.38
CA GLU A 142 -27.97 9.39 -64.82
C GLU A 142 -28.33 9.72 -63.36
N GLN A 143 -29.62 9.73 -63.00
CA GLN A 143 -30.07 9.91 -61.62
C GLN A 143 -29.61 8.75 -60.71
N THR A 144 -29.72 7.51 -61.18
CA THR A 144 -29.21 6.32 -60.47
C THR A 144 -27.70 6.37 -60.28
N ALA A 145 -26.95 6.80 -61.31
CA ALA A 145 -25.49 6.96 -61.22
C ALA A 145 -25.11 8.03 -60.16
N ARG A 146 -25.81 9.17 -60.13
CA ARG A 146 -25.60 10.18 -59.09
C ARG A 146 -25.89 9.66 -57.68
N ALA A 147 -27.04 9.01 -57.50
CA ALA A 147 -27.43 8.45 -56.20
C ALA A 147 -26.44 7.37 -55.71
N THR A 148 -25.98 6.47 -56.60
CA THR A 148 -24.97 5.46 -56.24
C THR A 148 -23.61 6.07 -55.90
N SER A 149 -23.21 7.17 -56.55
CA SER A 149 -22.00 7.91 -56.20
C SER A 149 -22.10 8.52 -54.79
N GLU A 150 -23.24 9.12 -54.45
CA GLU A 150 -23.47 9.67 -53.10
C GLU A 150 -23.44 8.57 -52.03
N ILE A 151 -24.11 7.44 -52.28
CA ILE A 151 -24.11 6.28 -51.38
C ILE A 151 -22.69 5.71 -51.22
N SER A 152 -21.91 5.62 -52.31
CA SER A 152 -20.52 5.17 -52.25
C SER A 152 -19.67 6.06 -51.34
N GLY A 153 -19.87 7.38 -51.39
CA GLY A 153 -19.24 8.33 -50.48
C GLY A 153 -19.64 8.11 -49.01
N GLN A 154 -20.90 7.76 -48.74
CA GLN A 154 -21.36 7.39 -47.39
C GLN A 154 -20.69 6.11 -46.90
N ILE A 155 -20.62 5.08 -47.74
CA ILE A 155 -20.00 3.79 -47.43
C ILE A 155 -18.52 3.98 -47.07
N ALA A 156 -17.77 4.76 -47.86
CA ALA A 156 -16.37 5.05 -47.57
C ALA A 156 -16.17 5.74 -46.22
N ARG A 157 -17.06 6.68 -45.85
CA ARG A 157 -17.04 7.31 -44.52
C ARG A 157 -17.35 6.31 -43.41
N ILE A 158 -18.33 5.43 -43.58
CA ILE A 158 -18.67 4.39 -42.61
C ILE A 158 -17.50 3.42 -42.43
N GLN A 159 -16.85 2.99 -43.51
CA GLN A 159 -15.65 2.13 -43.46
C GLN A 159 -14.49 2.79 -42.72
N THR A 160 -14.25 4.08 -42.98
CA THR A 160 -13.23 4.85 -42.26
C THR A 160 -13.53 4.93 -40.76
N SER A 161 -14.78 5.27 -40.42
CA SER A 161 -15.23 5.37 -39.03
C SER A 161 -15.17 4.03 -38.28
N THR A 162 -15.57 2.93 -38.92
CA THR A 162 -15.45 1.59 -38.35
C THR A 162 -14.00 1.17 -38.16
N GLY A 163 -13.10 1.50 -39.10
CA GLY A 163 -11.66 1.28 -38.92
C GLY A 163 -11.08 2.05 -37.73
N GLN A 164 -11.48 3.31 -37.55
CA GLN A 164 -11.08 4.11 -36.38
C GLN A 164 -11.63 3.53 -35.07
N ALA A 165 -12.86 3.01 -35.08
CA ALA A 165 -13.45 2.34 -33.93
C ALA A 165 -12.68 1.08 -33.53
N VAL A 166 -12.30 0.22 -34.49
CA VAL A 166 -11.47 -0.98 -34.21
C VAL A 166 -10.13 -0.58 -33.59
N ALA A 167 -9.42 0.38 -34.19
CA ALA A 167 -8.13 0.85 -33.65
C ALA A 167 -8.26 1.42 -32.23
N SER A 168 -9.37 2.10 -31.94
CA SER A 168 -9.66 2.63 -30.59
C SER A 168 -9.93 1.50 -29.59
N ILE A 169 -10.69 0.47 -29.99
CA ILE A 169 -10.95 -0.71 -29.16
C ILE A 169 -9.65 -1.45 -28.87
N ASP A 170 -8.80 -1.70 -29.87
CA ASP A 170 -7.50 -2.35 -29.67
C ASP A 170 -6.61 -1.56 -28.69
N GLY A 171 -6.60 -0.23 -28.81
CA GLY A 171 -5.90 0.65 -27.88
C GLY A 171 -6.45 0.58 -26.45
N MET A 172 -7.78 0.50 -26.28
CA MET A 172 -8.42 0.30 -24.99
C MET A 172 -8.03 -1.05 -24.39
N THR A 173 -8.09 -2.13 -25.17
CA THR A 173 -7.69 -3.48 -24.71
C THR A 173 -6.23 -3.49 -24.25
N GLY A 174 -5.32 -2.81 -24.95
CA GLY A 174 -3.93 -2.65 -24.53
C GLY A 174 -3.79 -1.95 -23.17
N ARG A 175 -4.53 -0.86 -22.95
CA ARG A 175 -4.54 -0.15 -21.65
C ARG A 175 -5.13 -0.99 -20.53
N ILE A 176 -6.18 -1.77 -20.79
CA ILE A 176 -6.79 -2.64 -19.78
C ILE A 176 -5.83 -3.76 -19.38
N ARG A 177 -5.07 -4.34 -20.31
CA ARG A 177 -4.00 -5.30 -19.97
C ARG A 177 -2.94 -4.68 -19.06
N GLN A 178 -2.53 -3.45 -19.34
CA GLN A 178 -1.60 -2.73 -18.46
C GLN A 178 -2.17 -2.53 -17.04
N ILE A 179 -3.47 -2.26 -16.91
CA ILE A 179 -4.14 -2.19 -15.60
C ILE A 179 -4.04 -3.53 -14.87
N ASN A 180 -4.26 -4.66 -15.57
CA ASN A 180 -4.13 -5.99 -14.98
C ASN A 180 -2.70 -6.28 -14.49
N ASP A 181 -1.68 -5.91 -15.26
CA ASP A 181 -0.28 -6.12 -14.87
C ASP A 181 0.10 -5.28 -13.64
N VAL A 182 -0.40 -4.04 -13.58
CA VAL A 182 -0.25 -3.17 -12.40
C VAL A 182 -0.98 -3.76 -11.19
N ALA A 183 -2.21 -4.24 -11.35
CA ALA A 183 -2.95 -4.88 -10.26
C ALA A 183 -2.22 -6.11 -9.72
N THR A 184 -1.64 -6.93 -10.60
CA THR A 184 -0.81 -8.10 -10.21
C THR A 184 0.42 -7.67 -9.42
N SER A 185 1.10 -6.60 -9.86
CA SER A 185 2.28 -6.07 -9.16
C SER A 185 1.92 -5.50 -7.79
N ILE A 186 0.78 -4.81 -7.68
CA ILE A 186 0.27 -4.30 -6.40
C ILE A 186 -0.09 -5.47 -5.49
N ALA A 187 -0.71 -6.53 -6.00
CA ALA A 187 -1.06 -7.71 -5.19
C ALA A 187 0.19 -8.35 -4.55
N ALA A 188 1.27 -8.51 -5.32
CA ALA A 188 2.55 -8.99 -4.80
C ALA A 188 3.12 -8.07 -3.71
N ALA A 189 3.08 -6.76 -3.91
CA ALA A 189 3.53 -5.79 -2.91
C ALA A 189 2.66 -5.82 -1.63
N VAL A 190 1.36 -6.04 -1.76
CA VAL A 190 0.42 -6.17 -0.64
C VAL A 190 0.70 -7.44 0.17
N GLU A 191 1.00 -8.55 -0.49
CA GLU A 191 1.42 -9.79 0.19
C GLU A 191 2.70 -9.58 1.01
N GLU A 192 3.71 -8.92 0.43
CA GLU A 192 4.95 -8.57 1.12
C GLU A 192 4.71 -7.63 2.32
N GLN A 193 3.89 -6.60 2.14
CA GLN A 193 3.48 -5.70 3.21
C GLN A 193 2.73 -6.43 4.34
N GLY A 194 1.89 -7.41 3.98
CA GLY A 194 1.19 -8.26 4.94
C GLY A 194 2.15 -9.07 5.80
N ALA A 195 3.15 -9.69 5.18
CA ALA A 195 4.20 -10.42 5.88
C ALA A 195 5.02 -9.52 6.81
N ALA A 196 5.45 -8.34 6.32
CA ALA A 196 6.19 -7.36 7.12
C ALA A 196 5.38 -6.88 8.33
N THR A 197 4.08 -6.64 8.15
CA THR A 197 3.18 -6.22 9.24
C THR A 197 3.05 -7.30 10.31
N GLN A 198 2.95 -8.58 9.92
CA GLN A 198 2.94 -9.69 10.88
C GLN A 198 4.26 -9.81 11.64
N GLU A 199 5.40 -9.57 11.00
CA GLU A 199 6.69 -9.52 11.68
C GLU A 199 6.79 -8.36 12.68
N ILE A 200 6.24 -7.19 12.35
CA ILE A 200 6.15 -6.07 13.29
C ILE A 200 5.35 -6.48 14.53
N VAL A 201 4.16 -7.06 14.35
CA VAL A 201 3.33 -7.54 15.48
C VAL A 201 4.11 -8.52 16.37
N ARG A 202 4.84 -9.46 15.77
CA ARG A 202 5.69 -10.42 16.51
C ARG A 202 6.79 -9.70 17.31
N ASN A 203 7.52 -8.77 16.68
CA ASN A 203 8.61 -8.03 17.31
C ASN A 203 8.11 -7.12 18.44
N VAL A 204 6.95 -6.51 18.26
CA VAL A 204 6.26 -5.71 19.27
C VAL A 204 5.88 -6.56 20.48
N GLY A 205 5.37 -7.79 20.26
CA GLY A 205 5.10 -8.73 21.35
C GLY A 205 6.36 -9.09 22.15
N GLN A 206 7.50 -9.31 21.47
CA GLN A 206 8.79 -9.54 22.14
C GLN A 206 9.28 -8.31 22.92
N ALA A 207 9.13 -7.11 22.35
CA ALA A 207 9.48 -5.87 23.02
C ALA A 207 8.63 -5.66 24.29
N ALA A 208 7.32 -5.95 24.23
CA ALA A 208 6.42 -5.86 25.39
C ALA A 208 6.89 -6.79 26.52
N MET A 209 7.21 -8.05 26.20
CA MET A 209 7.76 -9.01 27.16
C MET A 209 9.08 -8.49 27.76
N GLY A 210 9.98 -7.95 26.94
CA GLY A 210 11.24 -7.37 27.41
C GLY A 210 11.03 -6.19 28.35
N THR A 211 10.09 -5.29 28.07
CA THR A 211 9.77 -4.17 28.96
C THR A 211 9.22 -4.66 30.31
N ALA A 212 8.36 -5.66 30.32
CA ALA A 212 7.82 -6.25 31.54
C ALA A 212 8.91 -6.94 32.38
N GLU A 213 9.86 -7.62 31.73
CA GLU A 213 11.01 -8.23 32.39
C GLU A 213 11.92 -7.18 33.04
N VAL A 214 12.21 -6.07 32.35
CA VAL A 214 12.97 -4.95 32.91
C VAL A 214 12.27 -4.36 34.14
N THR A 215 10.96 -4.14 34.09
CA THR A 215 10.18 -3.64 35.24
C THR A 215 10.24 -4.59 36.43
N SER A 216 10.17 -5.91 36.21
CA SER A 216 10.29 -6.91 37.27
C SER A 216 11.69 -6.92 37.87
N ASN A 217 12.73 -6.95 37.02
CA ASN A 217 14.12 -7.00 37.46
C ASN A 217 14.51 -5.75 38.26
N ILE A 218 14.08 -4.57 37.80
CA ILE A 218 14.43 -3.31 38.48
C ILE A 218 13.69 -3.15 39.82
N SER A 219 12.48 -3.71 39.94
CA SER A 219 11.80 -3.81 41.24
C SER A 219 12.60 -4.66 42.23
N GLY A 220 13.22 -5.74 41.76
CA GLY A 220 14.15 -6.55 42.55
C GLY A 220 15.41 -5.79 42.97
N VAL A 221 16.01 -5.02 42.06
CA VAL A 221 17.19 -4.17 42.35
C VAL A 221 16.86 -3.11 43.40
N ALA A 222 15.69 -2.47 43.30
CA ALA A 222 15.22 -1.50 44.29
C ALA A 222 15.11 -2.15 45.69
N GLY A 223 14.49 -3.34 45.79
CA GLY A 223 14.39 -4.08 47.06
C GLY A 223 15.75 -4.48 47.63
N ALA A 224 16.68 -4.95 46.80
CA ALA A 224 18.04 -5.30 47.24
C ALA A 224 18.83 -4.06 47.73
N ALA A 225 18.61 -2.90 47.11
CA ALA A 225 19.18 -1.64 47.56
C ALA A 225 18.60 -1.22 48.92
N GLU A 226 17.29 -1.35 49.13
CA GLU A 226 16.65 -1.10 50.43
C GLU A 226 17.23 -2.01 51.53
N GLU A 227 17.39 -3.31 51.25
CA GLU A 227 17.99 -4.27 52.19
C GLU A 227 19.45 -3.91 52.52
N THR A 228 20.22 -3.50 51.51
CA THR A 228 21.60 -3.01 51.70
C THR A 228 21.64 -1.76 52.58
N GLY A 229 20.71 -0.82 52.37
CA GLY A 229 20.57 0.38 53.18
C GLY A 229 20.24 0.06 54.65
N ALA A 230 19.35 -0.90 54.88
CA ALA A 230 18.99 -1.37 56.23
C ALA A 230 20.17 -2.06 56.93
N ALA A 231 20.89 -2.95 56.23
CA ALA A 231 22.08 -3.61 56.75
C ALA A 231 23.19 -2.59 57.09
N ALA A 232 23.41 -1.61 56.21
CA ALA A 232 24.34 -0.52 56.46
C ALA A 232 23.96 0.30 57.70
N ALA A 233 22.67 0.62 57.90
CA ALA A 233 22.21 1.30 59.10
C ALA A 233 22.46 0.48 60.39
N GLN A 234 22.31 -0.84 60.34
CA GLN A 234 22.66 -1.72 61.46
C GLN A 234 24.17 -1.71 61.75
N VAL A 235 25.02 -1.79 60.71
CA VAL A 235 26.49 -1.70 60.86
C VAL A 235 26.88 -0.35 61.44
N LEU A 236 26.27 0.74 60.98
CA LEU A 236 26.50 2.09 61.50
C LEU A 236 26.18 2.17 63.00
N GLY A 237 25.05 1.60 63.42
CA GLY A 237 24.66 1.53 64.83
C GLY A 237 25.66 0.72 65.67
N ALA A 238 26.04 -0.47 65.21
CA ALA A 238 27.00 -1.34 65.89
C ALA A 238 28.40 -0.69 66.00
N ALA A 239 28.87 -0.05 64.93
CA ALA A 239 30.14 0.67 64.91
C ALA A 239 30.13 1.89 65.84
N SER A 240 29.02 2.64 65.88
CA SER A 240 28.84 3.76 66.81
C SER A 240 28.91 3.32 68.27
N GLU A 241 28.26 2.20 68.59
CA GLU A 241 28.30 1.61 69.92
C GLU A 241 29.70 1.11 70.29
N LEU A 242 30.39 0.45 69.36
CA LEU A 242 31.77 -0.03 69.56
C LEU A 242 32.75 1.13 69.80
N SER A 243 32.57 2.25 69.09
CA SER A 243 33.35 3.48 69.29
C SER A 243 33.13 4.03 70.70
N ARG A 244 31.87 4.15 71.14
CA ARG A 244 31.49 4.62 72.48
C ARG A 244 32.04 3.73 73.59
N GLN A 245 31.96 2.41 73.43
CA GLN A 245 32.54 1.45 74.38
C GLN A 245 34.06 1.55 74.43
N SER A 246 34.73 1.76 73.29
CA SER A 246 36.17 1.95 73.22
C SER A 246 36.64 3.22 73.94
N GLU A 247 35.92 4.33 73.77
CA GLU A 247 36.18 5.59 74.50
C GLU A 247 35.96 5.44 76.01
N THR A 248 34.89 4.75 76.41
CA THR A 248 34.60 4.45 77.82
C THR A 248 35.73 3.62 78.41
N LEU A 249 36.15 2.55 77.73
CA LEU A 249 37.25 1.69 78.18
C LEU A 249 38.58 2.45 78.22
N ALA A 250 38.87 3.32 77.24
CA ALA A 250 40.05 4.17 77.27
C ALA A 250 40.08 5.06 78.51
N THR A 251 38.93 5.63 78.86
CA THR A 251 38.76 6.50 80.03
C THR A 251 38.94 5.72 81.34
N GLU A 252 38.32 4.54 81.46
CA GLU A 252 38.47 3.66 82.64
C GLU A 252 39.91 3.19 82.83
N VAL A 253 40.58 2.75 81.76
CA VAL A 253 42.00 2.34 81.80
C VAL A 253 42.90 3.53 82.15
N GLY A 254 42.64 4.71 81.58
CA GLY A 254 43.35 5.93 81.92
C GLY A 254 43.23 6.30 83.41
N ARG A 255 42.00 6.21 83.96
CA ARG A 255 41.73 6.43 85.39
C ARG A 255 42.46 5.39 86.24
N PHE A 256 42.37 4.10 85.90
CA PHE A 256 43.05 3.04 86.61
C PHE A 256 44.57 3.25 86.66
N LEU A 257 45.19 3.57 85.53
CA LEU A 257 46.63 3.84 85.46
C LEU A 257 47.04 5.08 86.27
N ALA A 258 46.19 6.11 86.31
CA ALA A 258 46.43 7.29 87.15
C ALA A 258 46.37 6.96 88.64
N THR A 259 45.38 6.16 89.07
CA THR A 259 45.25 5.71 90.45
C THR A 259 46.42 4.84 90.88
N VAL A 260 46.86 3.90 90.03
CA VAL A 260 48.03 3.03 90.31
C VAL A 260 49.33 3.83 90.39
N ARG A 261 49.48 4.91 89.61
CA ARG A 261 50.66 5.79 89.70
C ARG A 261 50.66 6.70 90.93
N ALA A 262 49.52 6.92 91.56
CA ALA A 262 49.37 7.76 92.74
C ALA A 262 49.45 6.98 94.07
N ALA A 263 49.45 5.63 94.00
CA ALA A 263 49.64 4.71 95.12
C ALA A 263 51.10 4.23 95.19
#